data_AF-A0A257JBL4-F1
#
_entry.id   AF-A0A257JBL4-F1
#
_cell.length_a   1.000
_cell.length_b   1.000
_cell.length_c   1.000
_cell.angle_alpha   90.00
_cell.angle_beta   90.00
_cell.angle_gamma   90.00
#
_symmetry.space_group_name_H-M   'P 1'
#
loop_
_entity.id
_entity.type
_entity.pdbx_description
1 polymer ?
#
loop_
_entity_poly.entity_id
_entity_poly.type
_entity_poly.pdbx_seq_one_letter_code
_entity_poly.pdbx_strand_id
1 'polypeptide(L)'
;MMTEAGGPQYDIPVARHDVGKHDAGLRVGYWRAVSHNMNAFANETFIDECAAAAGKDPVAYRLSLLDKSPRMAAVLKLAADKAGWGTAAPAGRSRGVAMMEGYDSYLAQVAEISMKDGVPVVHKVTVVADIGAMVNPDTVEAQIQSSVIFGLSAALWGEITVDKGRVQQFNFDKYRVMRNNEAPAID
;
A
#
# COMPACT_ATOMS: atom_id res chain seq x y z
N MET A 1 -2.05 20.90 -8.38
CA MET A 1 -2.18 19.49 -8.76
C MET A 1 -1.14 18.77 -7.93
N MET A 2 -1.60 17.91 -7.04
CA MET A 2 -0.71 17.10 -6.22
C MET A 2 -0.27 15.92 -7.10
N THR A 3 1.03 15.81 -7.38
CA THR A 3 1.64 14.79 -8.25
C THR A 3 2.64 13.94 -7.46
N GLU A 4 2.53 13.94 -6.14
CA GLU A 4 3.36 13.19 -5.22
C GLU A 4 3.28 11.69 -5.53
N ALA A 5 4.40 10.99 -5.31
CA ALA A 5 4.61 9.61 -5.73
C ALA A 5 4.40 9.33 -7.24
N GLY A 6 4.29 10.36 -8.11
CA GLY A 6 4.11 10.18 -9.55
C GLY A 6 5.29 9.48 -10.26
N GLY A 7 6.43 9.34 -9.57
CA GLY A 7 7.52 8.47 -9.97
C GLY A 7 7.76 7.36 -8.93
N PRO A 8 8.27 6.19 -9.37
CA PRO A 8 8.71 5.13 -8.47
C PRO A 8 9.85 5.60 -7.56
N GLN A 9 9.92 5.04 -6.34
CA GLN A 9 10.93 5.37 -5.31
C GLN A 9 12.23 4.60 -5.47
N TYR A 10 12.48 4.16 -6.69
CA TYR A 10 13.57 3.29 -7.09
C TYR A 10 14.59 4.09 -7.88
N ASP A 11 15.84 3.64 -7.87
CA ASP A 11 16.97 4.23 -8.58
C ASP A 11 16.88 3.98 -10.09
N ILE A 12 15.84 4.55 -10.72
CA ILE A 12 15.62 4.50 -12.16
C ILE A 12 16.33 5.71 -12.78
N PRO A 13 17.38 5.50 -13.58
CA PRO A 13 18.24 6.59 -14.06
C PRO A 13 17.54 7.54 -15.02
N VAL A 14 16.48 7.07 -15.70
CA VAL A 14 15.72 7.85 -16.68
C VAL A 14 14.24 7.57 -16.47
N ALA A 15 13.48 8.61 -16.16
CA ALA A 15 12.04 8.54 -16.03
C ALA A 15 11.39 9.72 -16.76
N ARG A 16 10.19 9.50 -17.29
CA ARG A 16 9.35 10.53 -17.89
C ARG A 16 7.98 10.47 -17.23
N HIS A 17 7.56 11.59 -16.65
CA HIS A 17 6.25 11.71 -16.02
C HIS A 17 5.45 12.77 -16.76
N ASP A 18 4.27 12.39 -17.23
CA ASP A 18 3.30 13.29 -17.83
C ASP A 18 2.04 13.27 -16.97
N VAL A 19 1.42 14.44 -16.77
CA VAL A 19 0.21 14.54 -15.95
C VAL A 19 -0.91 15.22 -16.71
N GLY A 20 -2.01 14.48 -16.89
CA GLY A 20 -3.25 14.97 -17.48
C GLY A 20 -4.27 15.33 -16.41
N LYS A 21 -4.88 16.51 -16.51
CA LYS A 21 -6.08 16.84 -15.75
C LYS A 21 -7.30 16.40 -16.53
N HIS A 22 -8.07 15.49 -15.96
CA HIS A 22 -9.39 15.14 -16.47
C HIS A 22 -10.44 15.52 -15.42
N ASP A 23 -11.39 16.36 -15.81
CA ASP A 23 -12.57 16.62 -15.01
C ASP A 23 -13.58 15.51 -15.30
N ALA A 24 -13.81 14.65 -14.31
CA ALA A 24 -14.75 13.55 -14.40
C ALA A 24 -16.23 13.99 -14.31
N GLY A 25 -16.51 15.29 -14.13
CA GLY A 25 -17.86 15.81 -13.89
C GLY A 25 -18.41 15.42 -12.51
N LEU A 26 -17.55 14.93 -11.62
CA LEU A 26 -17.88 14.50 -10.27
C LEU A 26 -17.19 15.37 -9.24
N ARG A 27 -17.86 15.63 -8.12
CA ARG A 27 -17.24 16.32 -7.00
C ARG A 27 -16.19 15.40 -6.36
N VAL A 28 -14.93 15.72 -6.55
CA VAL A 28 -13.79 15.09 -5.89
C VAL A 28 -13.34 15.89 -4.68
N GLY A 29 -12.60 15.25 -3.78
CA GLY A 29 -12.05 15.86 -2.57
C GLY A 29 -10.78 15.17 -2.09
N TYR A 30 -10.25 15.62 -0.96
CA TYR A 30 -9.06 15.02 -0.37
C TYR A 30 -9.41 13.68 0.27
N TRP A 31 -8.68 12.65 -0.15
CA TRP A 31 -8.68 11.33 0.47
C TRP A 31 -7.30 11.11 1.10
N ARG A 32 -7.23 10.41 2.25
CA ARG A 32 -6.01 10.28 3.05
C ARG A 32 -4.83 9.88 2.16
N ALA A 33 -3.68 10.56 2.27
CA ALA A 33 -2.52 10.43 1.38
C ALA A 33 -2.86 10.80 -0.09
N VAL A 34 -3.17 12.08 -0.29
CA VAL A 34 -3.55 12.68 -1.58
C VAL A 34 -2.48 12.37 -2.61
N SER A 35 -2.89 11.84 -3.77
CA SER A 35 -2.04 11.38 -4.87
C SER A 35 -1.17 10.15 -4.58
N HIS A 36 -0.66 9.99 -3.37
CA HIS A 36 0.15 8.84 -2.98
C HIS A 36 -0.56 7.50 -3.17
N ASN A 37 -1.81 7.33 -2.74
CA ASN A 37 -2.46 6.01 -2.76
C ASN A 37 -2.55 5.41 -4.17
N MET A 38 -3.00 6.20 -5.14
CA MET A 38 -3.17 5.72 -6.52
C MET A 38 -1.82 5.46 -7.20
N ASN A 39 -0.85 6.34 -6.96
CA ASN A 39 0.46 6.23 -7.59
C ASN A 39 1.31 5.12 -6.94
N ALA A 40 1.28 4.98 -5.61
CA ALA A 40 1.96 3.90 -4.90
C ALA A 40 1.39 2.53 -5.30
N PHE A 41 0.06 2.41 -5.43
CA PHE A 41 -0.55 1.18 -5.94
C PHE A 41 -0.05 0.83 -7.35
N ALA A 42 -0.05 1.80 -8.27
CA ALA A 42 0.42 1.58 -9.64
C ALA A 42 1.91 1.24 -9.69
N ASN A 43 2.76 2.01 -9.00
CA ASN A 43 4.20 1.81 -8.96
C ASN A 43 4.57 0.45 -8.35
N GLU A 44 4.01 0.11 -7.18
CA GLU A 44 4.38 -1.12 -6.47
C GLU A 44 3.84 -2.36 -7.16
N THR A 45 2.66 -2.31 -7.78
CA THR A 45 2.16 -3.42 -8.58
C THR A 45 3.03 -3.63 -9.81
N PHE A 46 3.38 -2.57 -10.52
CA PHE A 46 4.24 -2.65 -11.70
C PHE A 46 5.65 -3.17 -11.36
N ILE A 47 6.21 -2.77 -10.23
CA ILE A 47 7.51 -3.27 -9.77
C ILE A 47 7.44 -4.74 -9.38
N ASP A 48 6.31 -5.20 -8.82
CA ASP A 48 6.08 -6.61 -8.57
C ASP A 48 5.99 -7.44 -9.87
N GLU A 49 5.28 -6.93 -10.88
CA GLU A 49 5.24 -7.52 -12.21
C GLU A 49 6.64 -7.57 -12.86
N CYS A 50 7.45 -6.52 -12.68
CA CYS A 50 8.83 -6.49 -13.16
C CYS A 50 9.71 -7.52 -12.45
N ALA A 51 9.54 -7.71 -11.13
CA ALA A 51 10.24 -8.74 -10.37
C ALA A 51 9.85 -10.14 -10.88
N ALA A 52 8.56 -10.39 -11.07
CA ALA A 52 8.04 -11.64 -11.61
C ALA A 52 8.58 -11.93 -13.02
N ALA A 53 8.54 -10.94 -13.92
CA ALA A 53 9.07 -11.06 -15.28
C ALA A 53 10.58 -11.30 -15.30
N ALA A 54 11.31 -10.76 -14.33
CA ALA A 54 12.74 -11.01 -14.15
C ALA A 54 13.05 -12.34 -13.44
N GLY A 55 12.05 -13.09 -12.98
CA GLY A 55 12.22 -14.31 -12.19
C GLY A 55 12.94 -14.06 -10.86
N LYS A 56 12.80 -12.86 -10.29
CA LYS A 56 13.47 -12.45 -9.06
C LYS A 56 12.47 -12.36 -7.91
N ASP A 57 12.96 -12.67 -6.70
CA ASP A 57 12.21 -12.42 -5.47
C ASP A 57 11.86 -10.92 -5.36
N PRO A 58 10.61 -10.56 -5.03
CA PRO A 58 10.15 -9.16 -5.06
C PRO A 58 10.81 -8.28 -4.00
N VAL A 59 11.29 -8.83 -2.88
CA VAL A 59 12.07 -8.06 -1.88
C VAL A 59 13.48 -7.82 -2.41
N ALA A 60 14.16 -8.88 -2.88
CA ALA A 60 15.50 -8.77 -3.45
C ALA A 60 15.54 -7.86 -4.69
N TYR A 61 14.51 -7.91 -5.53
CA TYR A 61 14.36 -7.04 -6.69
C TYR A 61 14.30 -5.57 -6.28
N ARG A 62 13.40 -5.22 -5.35
CA ARG A 62 13.28 -3.86 -4.81
C ARG A 62 14.58 -3.39 -4.18
N LEU A 63 15.24 -4.23 -3.38
CA LEU A 63 16.53 -3.89 -2.75
C LEU A 63 17.62 -3.57 -3.78
N SER A 64 17.64 -4.27 -4.93
CA SER A 64 18.61 -4.00 -5.99
C SER A 64 18.41 -2.66 -6.70
N LEU A 65 17.31 -1.96 -6.41
CA LEU A 65 16.95 -0.68 -6.98
C LEU A 65 16.97 0.46 -5.93
N LEU A 66 17.59 0.25 -4.77
CA LEU A 66 17.55 1.21 -3.63
C LEU A 66 18.93 1.60 -3.12
N ASP A 67 19.98 1.48 -3.95
CA ASP A 67 21.37 1.79 -3.58
C ASP A 67 21.54 3.23 -3.06
N LYS A 68 20.80 4.19 -3.60
CA LYS A 68 20.82 5.61 -3.18
C LYS A 68 19.77 5.95 -2.13
N SER A 69 18.97 4.97 -1.71
CA SER A 69 17.85 5.14 -0.77
C SER A 69 18.00 4.24 0.45
N PRO A 70 19.04 4.44 1.30
CA PRO A 70 19.37 3.53 2.40
C PRO A 70 18.28 3.43 3.47
N ARG A 71 17.51 4.50 3.72
CA ARG A 71 16.37 4.47 4.65
C ARG A 71 15.23 3.56 4.14
N MET A 72 14.88 3.66 2.85
CA MET A 72 13.92 2.73 2.22
C MET A 72 14.41 1.28 2.26
N ALA A 73 15.69 1.07 1.93
CA ALA A 73 16.27 -0.27 1.97
C ALA A 73 16.24 -0.86 3.40
N ALA A 74 16.48 -0.03 4.42
CA ALA A 74 16.43 -0.45 5.82
C ALA A 74 15.02 -0.87 6.26
N VAL A 75 13.99 -0.06 5.96
CA VAL A 75 12.61 -0.42 6.33
C VAL A 75 12.12 -1.66 5.57
N LEU A 76 12.51 -1.83 4.29
CA LEU A 76 12.18 -3.04 3.52
C LEU A 76 12.80 -4.30 4.11
N LYS A 77 14.11 -4.26 4.41
CA LYS A 77 14.80 -5.41 5.02
C LYS A 77 14.16 -5.79 6.34
N LEU A 78 13.91 -4.79 7.21
CA LEU A 78 13.34 -5.05 8.53
C LEU A 78 11.89 -5.55 8.43
N ALA A 79 11.08 -5.05 7.50
CA ALA A 79 9.71 -5.53 7.28
C ALA A 79 9.72 -6.97 6.77
N ALA A 80 10.59 -7.30 5.82
CA ALA A 80 10.77 -8.64 5.30
C ALA A 80 11.20 -9.62 6.42
N ASP A 81 12.21 -9.25 7.21
CA ASP A 81 12.71 -10.07 8.32
C ASP A 81 11.62 -10.30 9.38
N LYS A 82 10.92 -9.25 9.82
CA LYS A 82 9.85 -9.35 10.82
C LYS A 82 8.64 -10.15 10.34
N ALA A 83 8.33 -10.09 9.05
CA ALA A 83 7.27 -10.87 8.44
C ALA A 83 7.67 -12.33 8.17
N GLY A 84 8.92 -12.71 8.43
CA GLY A 84 9.45 -14.03 8.13
C GLY A 84 9.55 -14.29 6.63
N TRP A 85 9.82 -13.26 5.82
CA TRP A 85 10.07 -13.40 4.40
C TRP A 85 11.22 -14.39 4.14
N GLY A 86 11.14 -15.17 3.07
CA GLY A 86 12.09 -16.26 2.78
C GLY A 86 11.82 -17.56 3.56
N THR A 87 10.93 -17.55 4.56
CA THR A 87 10.39 -18.78 5.16
C THR A 87 9.10 -19.20 4.46
N ALA A 88 8.72 -20.47 4.58
CA ALA A 88 7.41 -20.92 4.10
C ALA A 88 6.29 -20.12 4.77
N ALA A 89 5.37 -19.57 3.97
CA ALA A 89 4.14 -19.00 4.51
C ALA A 89 3.30 -20.13 5.17
N PRO A 90 2.43 -19.81 6.14
CA PRO A 90 1.50 -20.79 6.67
C PRO A 90 0.68 -21.45 5.54
N ALA A 91 0.30 -22.71 5.72
CA ALA A 91 -0.38 -23.49 4.68
C ALA A 91 -1.64 -22.76 4.15
N GLY A 92 -1.74 -22.64 2.83
CA GLY A 92 -2.84 -21.94 2.15
C GLY A 92 -2.75 -20.41 2.20
N ARG A 93 -1.63 -19.83 2.66
CA ARG A 93 -1.39 -18.39 2.68
C ARG A 93 -0.23 -18.00 1.75
N SER A 94 -0.19 -16.73 1.40
CA SER A 94 0.83 -16.10 0.58
C SER A 94 1.20 -14.74 1.16
N ARG A 95 2.39 -14.24 0.83
CA ARG A 95 2.85 -12.92 1.29
C ARG A 95 3.06 -11.98 0.10
N GLY A 96 2.62 -10.74 0.23
CA GLY A 96 2.90 -9.65 -0.70
C GLY A 96 3.68 -8.54 0.01
N VAL A 97 4.51 -7.80 -0.72
CA VAL A 97 5.33 -6.71 -0.17
C VAL A 97 5.09 -5.43 -0.96
N ALA A 98 5.02 -4.30 -0.26
CA ALA A 98 4.95 -2.98 -0.87
C ALA A 98 5.68 -1.97 0.00
N MET A 99 6.11 -0.86 -0.60
CA MET A 99 6.78 0.22 0.10
C MET A 99 6.32 1.59 -0.36
N MET A 100 6.49 2.59 0.52
CA MET A 100 6.16 3.98 0.23
C MET A 100 6.96 4.92 1.13
N GLU A 101 7.60 5.90 0.53
CA GLU A 101 8.04 7.17 1.12
C GLU A 101 6.96 8.25 0.92
N GLY A 102 6.78 9.08 1.94
CA GLY A 102 6.04 10.32 1.85
C GLY A 102 6.43 11.29 2.95
N TYR A 103 6.79 12.51 2.57
CA TYR A 103 7.16 13.57 3.50
C TYR A 103 8.33 13.19 4.43
N ASP A 104 9.38 12.55 3.90
CA ASP A 104 10.53 12.04 4.65
C ASP A 104 10.18 10.97 5.70
N SER A 105 9.02 10.33 5.52
CA SER A 105 8.62 9.12 6.22
C SER A 105 8.72 7.93 5.28
N TYR A 106 9.42 6.89 5.67
CA TYR A 106 9.73 5.72 4.84
C TYR A 106 9.04 4.51 5.43
N LEU A 107 8.24 3.80 4.64
CA LEU A 107 7.46 2.67 5.10
C LEU A 107 7.61 1.47 4.17
N ALA A 108 7.62 0.28 4.76
CA ALA A 108 7.45 -0.98 4.04
C ALA A 108 6.44 -1.85 4.79
N GLN A 109 5.62 -2.58 4.03
CA GLN A 109 4.64 -3.48 4.58
C GLN A 109 4.67 -4.84 3.90
N VAL A 110 4.42 -5.89 4.68
CA VAL A 110 4.22 -7.25 4.19
C VAL A 110 2.84 -7.72 4.62
N ALA A 111 1.99 -8.06 3.65
CA ALA A 111 0.65 -8.59 3.89
C ALA A 111 0.62 -10.11 3.70
N GLU A 112 0.14 -10.84 4.70
CA GLU A 112 -0.15 -12.27 4.59
C GLU A 112 -1.63 -12.48 4.27
N ILE A 113 -1.89 -13.13 3.14
CA ILE A 113 -3.24 -13.29 2.58
C ILE A 113 -3.56 -14.75 2.27
N SER A 114 -4.86 -15.08 2.22
CA SER A 114 -5.37 -16.30 1.57
C SER A 114 -6.52 -15.94 0.64
N MET A 115 -6.89 -16.84 -0.26
CA MET A 115 -8.09 -16.71 -1.07
C MET A 115 -9.24 -17.53 -0.47
N LYS A 116 -10.41 -16.92 -0.30
CA LYS A 116 -11.65 -17.59 0.09
C LYS A 116 -12.75 -17.20 -0.89
N ASP A 117 -13.28 -18.16 -1.63
CA ASP A 117 -14.36 -17.94 -2.61
C ASP A 117 -14.03 -16.85 -3.64
N GLY A 118 -12.75 -16.77 -4.06
CA GLY A 118 -12.27 -15.74 -4.99
C GLY A 118 -12.01 -14.37 -4.35
N VAL A 119 -12.25 -14.21 -3.05
CA VAL A 119 -12.02 -12.96 -2.30
C VAL A 119 -10.75 -13.10 -1.45
N PRO A 120 -9.83 -12.12 -1.49
CA PRO A 120 -8.66 -12.11 -0.62
C PRO A 120 -9.07 -11.85 0.84
N VAL A 121 -8.51 -12.65 1.75
CA VAL A 121 -8.61 -12.50 3.21
C VAL A 121 -7.23 -12.13 3.72
N VAL A 122 -7.12 -10.96 4.35
CA VAL A 122 -5.87 -10.48 4.94
C VAL A 122 -5.80 -10.95 6.39
N HIS A 123 -4.80 -11.77 6.71
CA HIS A 123 -4.62 -12.33 8.06
C HIS A 123 -3.73 -11.44 8.92
N LYS A 124 -2.67 -10.91 8.31
CA LYS A 124 -1.66 -10.13 8.99
C LYS A 124 -1.06 -9.07 8.07
N VAL A 125 -0.77 -7.89 8.59
CA VAL A 125 0.05 -6.87 7.94
C VAL A 125 1.16 -6.46 8.89
N THR A 126 2.41 -6.74 8.53
CA THR A 126 3.58 -6.25 9.25
C THR A 126 4.01 -4.95 8.60
N VAL A 127 4.13 -3.87 9.39
CA VAL A 127 4.52 -2.54 8.92
C VAL A 127 5.78 -2.09 9.64
N VAL A 128 6.76 -1.64 8.87
CA VAL A 128 7.94 -0.94 9.40
C VAL A 128 7.92 0.48 8.88
N ALA A 129 8.04 1.44 9.80
CA ALA A 129 8.03 2.85 9.48
C ALA A 129 9.23 3.56 10.12
N ASP A 130 10.02 4.26 9.30
CA ASP A 130 10.99 5.26 9.71
C ASP A 130 10.35 6.64 9.49
N ILE A 131 9.96 7.27 10.59
CA ILE A 131 9.14 8.50 10.63
C ILE A 131 9.82 9.62 11.42
N GLY A 132 11.13 9.49 11.67
CA GLY A 132 11.88 10.41 12.52
C GLY A 132 11.41 10.39 13.98
N ALA A 133 11.27 11.57 14.59
CA ALA A 133 11.00 11.70 16.02
C ALA A 133 9.52 11.46 16.36
N MET A 134 9.26 10.45 17.19
CA MET A 134 7.93 10.14 17.72
C MET A 134 7.65 10.96 18.98
N VAL A 135 6.77 11.97 18.89
CA VAL A 135 6.33 12.74 20.06
C VAL A 135 5.47 11.89 20.99
N ASN A 136 4.57 11.09 20.41
CA ASN A 136 3.72 10.15 21.13
C ASN A 136 3.69 8.82 20.37
N PRO A 137 4.46 7.81 20.82
CA PRO A 137 4.54 6.50 20.17
C PRO A 137 3.18 5.80 20.03
N ASP A 138 2.32 5.86 21.05
CA ASP A 138 1.01 5.20 21.02
C ASP A 138 0.10 5.79 19.94
N THR A 139 0.14 7.12 19.76
CA THR A 139 -0.64 7.78 18.71
C THR A 139 -0.09 7.47 17.33
N VAL A 140 1.23 7.35 17.20
CA VAL A 140 1.89 6.93 15.96
C VAL A 140 1.44 5.52 15.58
N GLU A 141 1.50 4.58 16.53
CA GLU A 141 1.07 3.20 16.30
C GLU A 141 -0.40 3.15 15.87
N ALA A 142 -1.28 3.86 16.59
CA ALA A 142 -2.69 3.95 16.22
C ALA A 142 -2.91 4.56 14.81
N GLN A 143 -2.08 5.53 14.39
CA GLN A 143 -2.15 6.12 13.05
C GLN A 143 -1.74 5.13 11.96
N ILE A 144 -0.71 4.30 12.20
CA ILE A 144 -0.26 3.25 11.29
C ILE A 144 -1.32 2.15 11.20
N GLN A 145 -1.84 1.67 12.33
CA GLN A 145 -2.91 0.66 12.33
C GLN A 145 -4.15 1.17 11.61
N SER A 146 -4.56 2.42 11.87
CA SER A 146 -5.67 3.06 11.18
C SER A 146 -5.43 3.20 9.67
N SER A 147 -4.21 3.51 9.23
CA SER A 147 -3.91 3.66 7.80
C SER A 147 -4.04 2.33 7.06
N VAL A 148 -3.61 1.22 7.67
CA VAL A 148 -3.77 -0.13 7.12
C VAL A 148 -5.26 -0.46 6.96
N ILE A 149 -6.08 -0.27 8.00
CA ILE A 149 -7.53 -0.55 7.92
C ILE A 149 -8.21 0.32 6.86
N PHE A 150 -7.82 1.59 6.75
CA PHE A 150 -8.35 2.52 5.75
C PHE A 150 -7.98 2.09 4.33
N GLY A 151 -6.71 1.73 4.10
CA GLY A 151 -6.22 1.23 2.82
C GLY A 151 -6.89 -0.08 2.41
N LEU A 152 -7.02 -1.03 3.33
CA LEU A 152 -7.70 -2.31 3.07
C LEU A 152 -9.19 -2.13 2.80
N SER A 153 -9.86 -1.21 3.50
CA SER A 153 -11.27 -0.87 3.23
C SER A 153 -11.44 -0.41 1.79
N ALA A 154 -10.54 0.43 1.28
CA ALA A 154 -10.59 0.90 -0.09
C ALA A 154 -10.21 -0.17 -1.11
N ALA A 155 -9.15 -0.94 -0.84
CA ALA A 155 -8.68 -1.99 -1.75
C ALA A 155 -9.71 -3.11 -1.95
N LEU A 156 -10.49 -3.44 -0.92
CA LEU A 156 -11.45 -4.54 -0.95
C LEU A 156 -12.87 -4.07 -1.27
N TRP A 157 -13.29 -2.92 -0.74
CA TRP A 157 -14.69 -2.51 -0.69
C TRP A 157 -14.97 -1.07 -1.15
N GLY A 158 -13.94 -0.32 -1.56
CA GLY A 158 -14.02 1.13 -1.82
C GLY A 158 -14.75 1.55 -3.11
N GLU A 159 -15.48 0.65 -3.76
CA GLU A 159 -16.19 0.95 -5.00
C GLU A 159 -17.31 1.99 -4.78
N ILE A 160 -17.37 2.97 -5.69
CA ILE A 160 -18.49 3.90 -5.80
C ILE A 160 -19.10 3.77 -7.19
N THR A 161 -20.36 3.37 -7.25
CA THR A 161 -21.11 3.27 -8.50
C THR A 161 -21.77 4.60 -8.81
N VAL A 162 -21.58 5.09 -10.03
CA VAL A 162 -22.28 6.27 -10.56
C VAL A 162 -23.23 5.81 -11.67
N ASP A 163 -24.53 5.91 -11.43
CA ASP A 163 -25.58 5.66 -12.43
C ASP A 163 -26.29 6.98 -12.76
N LYS A 164 -26.33 7.33 -14.05
CA LYS A 164 -26.93 8.57 -14.57
C LYS A 164 -26.53 9.84 -13.78
N GLY A 165 -25.25 9.95 -13.44
CA GLY A 165 -24.67 11.08 -12.70
C GLY A 165 -24.95 11.07 -11.20
N ARG A 166 -25.50 9.98 -10.65
CA ARG A 166 -25.83 9.85 -9.23
C ARG A 166 -25.05 8.69 -8.59
N VAL A 167 -24.34 9.00 -7.50
CA VAL A 167 -23.73 7.99 -6.61
C VAL A 167 -24.82 7.09 -6.06
N GLN A 168 -24.60 5.78 -5.98
CA GLN A 168 -25.63 4.84 -5.49
C GLN A 168 -25.48 4.50 -4.00
N GLN A 169 -24.26 4.58 -3.46
CA GLN A 169 -23.94 4.29 -2.07
C GLN A 169 -24.12 5.55 -1.19
N PHE A 170 -25.32 5.73 -0.61
CA PHE A 170 -25.65 6.90 0.21
C PHE A 170 -25.46 6.72 1.72
N ASN A 171 -25.18 5.50 2.18
CA ASN A 171 -25.04 5.16 3.61
C ASN A 171 -24.16 3.91 3.78
N PHE A 172 -23.68 3.65 5.00
CA PHE A 172 -22.71 2.59 5.33
C PHE A 172 -23.27 1.15 5.27
N ASP A 173 -24.58 1.00 5.11
CA ASP A 173 -25.20 -0.28 4.75
C ASP A 173 -24.83 -0.70 3.32
N LYS A 174 -24.62 0.27 2.42
CA LYS A 174 -24.25 0.07 1.01
C LYS A 174 -22.81 0.44 0.69
N TYR A 175 -22.26 1.45 1.36
CA TYR A 175 -20.83 1.79 1.30
C TYR A 175 -20.08 1.01 2.38
N ARG A 176 -19.55 -0.15 2.01
CA ARG A 176 -18.90 -1.03 2.97
C ARG A 176 -17.51 -0.50 3.32
N VAL A 177 -17.26 -0.44 4.63
CA VAL A 177 -15.92 -0.32 5.20
C VAL A 177 -15.56 -1.63 5.89
N MET A 178 -14.26 -1.85 6.12
CA MET A 178 -13.79 -3.02 6.83
C MET A 178 -14.44 -3.10 8.22
N ARG A 179 -14.87 -4.31 8.59
CA ARG A 179 -15.48 -4.57 9.90
C ARG A 179 -14.46 -5.18 10.86
N ASN A 180 -14.71 -5.08 12.16
CA ASN A 180 -13.77 -5.57 13.19
C ASN A 180 -13.43 -7.06 13.04
N ASN A 181 -14.36 -7.89 12.57
CA ASN A 181 -14.14 -9.32 12.36
C ASN A 181 -13.31 -9.64 11.09
N GLU A 182 -13.02 -8.62 10.28
CA GLU A 182 -12.24 -8.70 9.04
C GLU A 182 -10.87 -8.03 9.21
N ALA A 183 -10.66 -7.31 10.32
CA ALA A 183 -9.42 -6.62 10.59
C ALA A 183 -8.28 -7.64 10.77
N PRO A 184 -7.16 -7.48 10.04
CA PRO A 184 -6.01 -8.34 10.22
C PRO A 184 -5.31 -8.06 11.56
N ALA A 185 -4.43 -8.96 11.98
CA ALA A 185 -3.39 -8.60 12.93
C ALA A 185 -2.45 -7.56 12.29
N ILE A 186 -2.11 -6.49 13.01
CA ILE A 186 -1.19 -5.44 12.54
C ILE A 186 -0.08 -5.31 13.56
N ASP A 187 1.18 -5.39 13.10
CA ASP A 187 2.39 -5.24 13.92
C ASP A 187 3.53 -4.49 13.24
#